data_AF-A0A1Q7K2X4-F1
#
_entry.id   AF-A0A1Q7K2X4-F1
#
_cell.length_a   1.000
_cell.length_b   1.000
_cell.length_c   1.000
_cell.angle_alpha   90.00
_cell.angle_beta   90.00
_cell.angle_gamma   90.00
#
_symmetry.space_group_name_H-M   'P 1'
#
loop_
_entity.id
_entity.type
_entity.pdbx_description
1 polymer ?
#
loop_
_entity_poly.entity_id
_entity_poly.type
_entity_poly.pdbx_seq_one_letter_code
_entity_poly.pdbx_strand_id
1 'polypeptide(L)'
;MKDCVRPPARGKSVKDDWRAWLPEAKAQVFRNQVHQLESSYVMLSVSLDEAIELEQMGQPGKSQQAVGITSGLCKLLTQTLGGLLRALSEHAKHYGTIPNAVPLDPANFQGQRGQRSARMSSLLNHVLLSQRLQFLHKLSTLEEMVEDLGKDFRHAADDLAEGTSLNPPKMWAEVDSDHYDLNTCLREAIVVFKSFLIALPESQLGAFQNTVREQSQLLEAGVPSLPRVIRHRRMTAIAGE
;
A
#
# COMPACT_ATOMS: atom_id res chain seq x y z
N MET A 1 -31.87 16.19 -28.48
CA MET A 1 -30.51 16.77 -28.42
C MET A 1 -29.68 15.86 -27.55
N LYS A 2 -28.66 15.21 -28.10
CA LYS A 2 -27.69 14.42 -27.31
C LYS A 2 -26.64 15.40 -26.81
N ASP A 3 -26.58 15.63 -25.51
CA ASP A 3 -25.50 16.38 -24.88
C ASP A 3 -24.20 15.62 -25.10
N CYS A 4 -23.37 16.17 -25.99
CA CYS A 4 -22.04 15.68 -26.26
C CYS A 4 -21.17 16.12 -25.06
N VAL A 5 -21.17 15.30 -24.00
CA VAL A 5 -20.29 15.51 -22.85
C VAL A 5 -18.86 15.43 -23.36
N ARG A 6 -18.23 16.59 -23.51
CA ARG A 6 -16.84 16.72 -23.92
C ARG A 6 -16.01 15.97 -22.88
N PRO A 7 -15.18 14.98 -23.26
CA PRO A 7 -14.33 14.31 -22.30
C PRO A 7 -13.45 15.37 -21.63
N PRO A 8 -13.29 15.34 -20.30
CA PRO A 8 -12.49 16.32 -19.59
C PRO A 8 -11.09 16.34 -20.21
N ALA A 9 -10.62 17.53 -20.56
CA ALA A 9 -9.30 17.69 -21.17
C ALA A 9 -8.25 17.15 -20.19
N ARG A 10 -7.46 16.16 -20.64
CA ARG A 10 -6.36 15.58 -19.86
C ARG A 10 -5.41 16.71 -19.43
N GLY A 11 -5.08 16.75 -18.14
CA GLY A 11 -4.09 17.68 -17.62
C GLY A 11 -2.70 17.42 -18.22
N LYS A 12 -1.87 18.45 -18.34
CA LYS A 12 -0.48 18.28 -18.82
C LYS A 12 0.46 17.82 -17.70
N SER A 13 -0.02 17.81 -16.46
CA SER A 13 0.75 17.48 -15.26
C SER A 13 -0.11 16.79 -14.20
N VAL A 14 0.54 16.13 -13.24
CA VAL A 14 -0.12 15.55 -12.06
C VAL A 14 -0.90 16.61 -11.26
N LYS A 15 -0.39 17.84 -11.20
CA LYS A 15 -1.07 18.95 -10.52
C LYS A 15 -2.38 19.34 -11.20
N ASP A 16 -2.41 19.27 -12.53
CA ASP A 16 -3.63 19.51 -13.30
C ASP A 16 -4.61 18.36 -13.11
N ASP A 17 -4.13 17.10 -13.17
CA ASP A 17 -4.97 15.92 -12.93
C ASP A 17 -5.56 15.91 -11.51
N TRP A 18 -4.79 16.36 -10.52
CA TRP A 18 -5.26 16.50 -9.14
C TRP A 18 -6.37 17.55 -9.00
N ARG A 19 -6.39 18.59 -9.84
CA ARG A 19 -7.43 19.62 -9.85
C ARG A 19 -8.59 19.28 -10.79
N ALA A 20 -8.37 18.37 -11.72
CA ALA A 20 -9.36 17.95 -12.68
C ALA A 20 -10.53 17.23 -11.99
N TRP A 21 -11.72 17.44 -12.56
CA TRP A 21 -12.93 16.77 -12.11
C TRP A 21 -13.01 15.37 -12.71
N LEU A 22 -13.42 14.39 -11.90
CA LEU A 22 -13.69 13.02 -12.35
C LEU A 22 -15.17 12.91 -12.72
N PRO A 23 -15.51 12.33 -13.90
CA PRO A 23 -16.86 11.90 -14.20
C PRO A 23 -17.45 11.05 -13.06
N GLU A 24 -18.75 11.15 -12.82
CA GLU A 24 -19.40 10.62 -11.61
C GLU A 24 -19.08 9.15 -11.36
N ALA A 25 -19.13 8.30 -12.40
CA ALA A 25 -18.81 6.88 -12.26
C ALA A 25 -17.38 6.64 -11.75
N LYS A 26 -16.40 7.40 -12.25
CA LYS A 26 -15.00 7.32 -11.80
C LYS A 26 -14.81 7.98 -10.43
N ALA A 27 -15.52 9.07 -10.16
CA ALA A 27 -15.49 9.74 -8.87
C ALA A 27 -15.99 8.82 -7.75
N GLN A 28 -17.04 8.03 -8.01
CA GLN A 28 -17.51 7.03 -7.07
C GLN A 28 -16.47 5.95 -6.79
N VAL A 29 -15.82 5.42 -7.83
CA VAL A 29 -14.73 4.44 -7.69
C VAL A 29 -13.57 5.03 -6.88
N PHE A 30 -13.19 6.27 -7.18
CA PHE A 30 -12.16 6.99 -6.44
C PHE A 30 -12.52 7.10 -4.95
N ARG A 31 -13.70 7.66 -4.64
CA ARG A 31 -14.15 7.85 -3.24
C ARG A 31 -14.21 6.55 -2.47
N ASN A 32 -14.75 5.47 -3.05
CA ASN A 32 -14.87 4.19 -2.36
C ASN A 32 -13.49 3.60 -1.99
N GLN A 33 -12.56 3.61 -2.94
CA GLN A 33 -11.22 3.05 -2.71
C GLN A 33 -10.38 3.92 -1.76
N VAL A 34 -10.44 5.24 -1.91
CA VAL A 34 -9.76 6.16 -0.99
C VAL A 34 -10.33 6.02 0.42
N HIS A 35 -11.65 5.95 0.57
CA HIS A 35 -12.28 5.78 1.87
C HIS A 35 -11.84 4.47 2.55
N GLN A 36 -11.76 3.36 1.81
CA GLN A 36 -11.29 2.09 2.37
C GLN A 36 -9.83 2.19 2.86
N LEU A 37 -8.94 2.78 2.05
CA LEU A 37 -7.54 2.96 2.42
C LEU A 37 -7.36 3.91 3.62
N GLU A 38 -8.03 5.05 3.60
CA GLU A 38 -7.96 6.04 4.68
C GLU A 38 -8.56 5.49 5.97
N SER A 39 -9.63 4.70 5.91
CA SER A 39 -10.21 4.07 7.10
C SER A 39 -9.22 3.09 7.74
N SER A 40 -8.55 2.25 6.93
CA SER A 40 -7.51 1.34 7.41
C SER A 40 -6.33 2.09 8.03
N TYR A 41 -5.90 3.19 7.39
CA TYR A 41 -4.82 4.03 7.91
C TYR A 41 -5.20 4.72 9.22
N VAL A 42 -6.40 5.30 9.32
CA VAL A 42 -6.88 5.96 10.54
C VAL A 42 -6.94 4.97 11.72
N MET A 43 -7.42 3.75 11.51
CA MET A 43 -7.42 2.73 12.55
C MET A 43 -6.00 2.43 13.05
N LEU A 44 -5.05 2.26 12.12
CA LEU A 44 -3.64 2.06 12.46
C LEU A 44 -3.07 3.25 13.26
N SER A 45 -3.24 4.47 12.74
CA SER A 45 -2.69 5.69 13.33
C SER A 45 -3.21 5.90 14.75
N VAL A 46 -4.53 5.84 14.95
CA VAL A 46 -5.13 6.03 16.28
C VAL A 46 -4.64 4.99 17.28
N SER A 47 -4.54 3.72 16.85
CA SER A 47 -4.07 2.64 17.73
C SER A 47 -2.58 2.80 18.09
N LEU A 48 -1.77 3.30 17.14
CA LEU A 48 -0.35 3.55 17.38
C LEU A 48 -0.14 4.75 18.30
N ASP A 49 -0.88 5.85 18.08
CA ASP A 49 -0.84 7.04 18.93
C ASP A 49 -1.20 6.66 20.39
N GLU A 50 -2.25 5.87 20.59
CA GLU A 50 -2.62 5.35 21.92
C GLU A 50 -1.48 4.52 22.55
N ALA A 51 -0.84 3.64 21.77
CA ALA A 51 0.27 2.83 22.26
C ALA A 51 1.47 3.68 22.68
N ILE A 52 1.83 4.68 21.89
CA ILE A 52 2.92 5.63 22.17
C ILE A 52 2.59 6.47 23.41
N GLU A 53 1.37 6.97 23.54
CA GLU A 53 0.95 7.73 24.72
C GLU A 53 1.04 6.90 26.00
N LEU A 54 0.59 5.64 25.97
CA LEU A 54 0.69 4.71 27.10
C LEU A 54 2.15 4.43 27.49
N GLU A 55 3.05 4.32 26.52
CA GLU A 55 4.48 4.19 26.77
C GLU A 55 5.04 5.42 27.48
N GLN A 56 4.72 6.62 26.98
CA GLN A 56 5.18 7.89 27.55
C GLN A 56 4.62 8.12 28.98
N MET A 57 3.44 7.59 29.28
CA MET A 57 2.86 7.61 30.63
C MET A 57 3.45 6.55 31.58
N GLY A 58 4.42 5.74 31.13
CA GLY A 58 5.03 4.70 31.94
C GLY A 58 4.10 3.51 32.23
N GLN A 59 3.20 3.19 31.29
CA GLN A 59 2.27 2.06 31.39
C GLN A 59 2.65 0.93 30.39
N PRO A 60 3.82 0.28 30.56
CA PRO A 60 4.41 -0.60 29.54
C PRO A 60 3.52 -1.79 29.20
N GLY A 61 2.84 -2.40 30.17
CA GLY A 61 1.95 -3.54 29.89
C GLY A 61 0.76 -3.18 28.98
N LYS A 62 0.22 -1.97 29.09
CA LYS A 62 -0.87 -1.51 28.22
C LYS A 62 -0.35 -1.07 26.85
N SER A 63 0.79 -0.38 26.85
CA SER A 63 1.53 0.00 25.65
C SER A 63 1.84 -1.22 24.77
N GLN A 64 2.37 -2.29 25.37
CA GLN A 64 2.64 -3.57 24.70
C GLN A 64 1.38 -4.22 24.10
N GLN A 65 0.27 -4.20 24.84
CA GLN A 65 -1.00 -4.73 24.33
C GLN A 65 -1.51 -3.89 23.14
N ALA A 66 -1.43 -2.56 23.25
CA ALA A 66 -1.90 -1.64 22.21
C ALA A 66 -1.05 -1.75 20.95
N VAL A 67 0.29 -1.76 21.06
CA VAL A 67 1.19 -1.89 19.91
C VAL A 67 1.03 -3.24 19.20
N GLY A 68 0.72 -4.32 19.93
CA GLY A 68 0.42 -5.63 19.32
C GLY A 68 -0.77 -5.60 18.35
N ILE A 69 -1.77 -4.74 18.58
CA ILE A 69 -2.92 -4.58 17.67
C ILE A 69 -2.48 -3.88 16.37
N THR A 70 -1.52 -2.95 16.46
CA THR A 70 -1.05 -2.18 15.30
C THR A 70 -0.42 -3.05 14.21
N SER A 71 0.19 -4.18 14.58
CA SER A 71 0.77 -5.13 13.62
C SER A 71 -0.29 -5.69 12.66
N GLY A 72 -1.46 -6.10 13.18
CA GLY A 72 -2.59 -6.57 12.38
C GLY A 72 -3.20 -5.47 11.51
N LEU A 73 -3.32 -4.25 12.04
CA LEU A 73 -3.83 -3.09 11.30
C LEU A 73 -2.89 -2.65 10.18
N CYS A 74 -1.58 -2.69 10.42
CA CYS A 74 -0.55 -2.41 9.42
C CYS A 74 -0.59 -3.45 8.29
N LYS A 75 -0.78 -4.73 8.63
CA LYS A 75 -0.98 -5.78 7.62
C LYS A 75 -2.19 -5.48 6.74
N LEU A 76 -3.33 -5.12 7.33
CA LEU A 76 -4.54 -4.80 6.57
C LEU A 76 -4.33 -3.60 5.63
N LEU A 77 -3.72 -2.53 6.12
CA LEU A 77 -3.40 -1.34 5.32
C LEU A 77 -2.48 -1.69 4.14
N THR A 78 -1.34 -2.33 4.41
CA THR A 78 -0.30 -2.63 3.42
C THR A 78 -0.80 -3.61 2.36
N GLN A 79 -1.62 -4.59 2.75
CA GLN A 79 -2.30 -5.50 1.82
C GLN A 79 -3.27 -4.75 0.91
N THR A 80 -4.14 -3.90 1.47
CA THR A 80 -5.12 -3.13 0.69
C THR A 80 -4.42 -2.16 -0.28
N LEU A 81 -3.40 -1.46 0.20
CA LEU A 81 -2.62 -0.50 -0.57
C LEU A 81 -1.82 -1.19 -1.68
N GLY A 82 -1.13 -2.28 -1.36
CA GLY A 82 -0.42 -3.10 -2.34
C GLY A 82 -1.34 -3.69 -3.41
N GLY A 83 -2.53 -4.16 -3.03
CA GLY A 83 -3.55 -4.65 -3.96
C GLY A 83 -3.99 -3.60 -4.97
N LEU A 84 -4.22 -2.36 -4.54
CA LEU A 84 -4.53 -1.24 -5.45
C LEU A 84 -3.35 -0.96 -6.40
N LEU A 85 -2.13 -0.89 -5.89
CA LEU A 85 -0.93 -0.62 -6.71
C LEU A 85 -0.72 -1.69 -7.78
N ARG A 86 -0.91 -2.97 -7.44
CA ARG A 86 -0.89 -4.09 -8.39
C ARG A 86 -1.97 -3.95 -9.45
N ALA A 87 -3.21 -3.66 -9.05
CA ALA A 87 -4.31 -3.48 -10.00
C ALA A 87 -4.05 -2.34 -10.99
N LEU A 88 -3.49 -1.22 -10.52
CA LEU A 88 -3.07 -0.11 -11.40
C LEU A 88 -1.97 -0.55 -12.38
N SER A 89 -0.97 -1.27 -11.89
CA SER A 89 0.17 -1.76 -12.67
C SER A 89 -0.30 -2.74 -13.75
N GLU A 90 -1.11 -3.72 -13.38
CA GLU A 90 -1.68 -4.72 -14.29
C GLU A 90 -2.54 -4.05 -15.36
N HIS A 91 -3.47 -3.19 -14.98
CA HIS A 91 -4.35 -2.55 -15.95
C HIS A 91 -3.56 -1.66 -16.93
N ALA A 92 -2.60 -0.88 -16.44
CA ALA A 92 -1.75 -0.03 -17.29
C ALA A 92 -0.83 -0.86 -18.23
N LYS A 93 -0.38 -2.05 -17.81
CA LYS A 93 0.37 -2.98 -18.65
C LYS A 93 -0.50 -3.56 -19.76
N HIS A 94 -1.72 -4.00 -19.46
CA HIS A 94 -2.60 -4.66 -20.41
C HIS A 94 -3.28 -3.70 -21.40
N TYR A 95 -3.78 -2.56 -20.92
CA TYR A 95 -4.61 -1.65 -21.73
C TYR A 95 -3.87 -0.39 -22.19
N GLY A 96 -2.60 -0.23 -21.81
CA GLY A 96 -1.78 0.89 -22.26
C GLY A 96 -2.26 2.24 -21.73
N THR A 97 -2.87 2.29 -20.54
CA THR A 97 -3.22 3.55 -19.88
C THR A 97 -1.95 4.31 -19.52
N ILE A 98 -1.85 5.58 -19.96
CA ILE A 98 -0.66 6.43 -19.73
C ILE A 98 -1.09 7.67 -18.94
N PRO A 99 -1.17 7.58 -17.60
CA PRO A 99 -1.41 8.75 -16.77
C PRO A 99 -0.14 9.57 -16.57
N ASN A 100 -0.30 10.78 -16.05
CA ASN A 100 0.85 11.59 -15.64
C ASN A 100 1.42 11.04 -14.32
N ALA A 101 2.75 11.03 -14.21
CA ALA A 101 3.46 10.66 -13.01
C ALA A 101 4.59 11.66 -12.74
N VAL A 102 4.88 11.89 -11.47
CA VAL A 102 6.00 12.70 -10.97
C VAL A 102 6.83 11.78 -10.06
N PRO A 103 8.16 11.86 -10.08
CA PRO A 103 9.00 11.04 -9.22
C PRO A 103 8.66 11.23 -7.74
N LEU A 104 9.00 10.24 -6.92
CA LEU A 104 8.90 10.36 -5.46
C LEU A 104 9.88 11.42 -4.97
N ASP A 105 9.43 12.28 -4.06
CA ASP A 105 10.29 13.27 -3.41
C ASP A 105 10.89 12.68 -2.13
N PRO A 106 12.22 12.48 -2.05
CA PRO A 106 12.87 11.98 -0.86
C PRO A 106 12.64 12.83 0.39
N ALA A 107 12.38 14.13 0.24
CA ALA A 107 12.13 15.02 1.38
C ALA A 107 10.80 14.73 2.09
N ASN A 108 9.88 14.00 1.44
CA ASN A 108 8.60 13.60 2.03
C ASN A 108 8.68 12.33 2.88
N PHE A 109 9.86 11.70 2.98
CA PHE A 109 10.07 10.48 3.76
C PHE A 109 10.95 10.78 4.98
N GLN A 110 10.58 10.22 6.12
CA GLN A 110 11.29 10.33 7.39
C GLN A 110 12.33 9.22 7.54
N GLY A 111 12.00 7.99 7.13
CA GLY A 111 12.86 6.83 7.27
C GLY A 111 14.01 6.85 6.28
N GLN A 112 15.21 6.41 6.71
CA GLN A 112 16.37 6.34 5.81
C GLN A 112 16.12 5.42 4.61
N ARG A 113 15.38 4.32 4.81
CA ARG A 113 14.97 3.41 3.73
C ARG A 113 14.04 4.11 2.75
N GLY A 114 12.97 4.76 3.22
CA GLY A 114 12.05 5.52 2.39
C GLY A 114 12.76 6.60 1.56
N GLN A 115 13.62 7.39 2.20
CA GLN A 115 14.44 8.41 1.53
C GLN A 115 15.35 7.81 0.46
N ARG A 116 16.02 6.68 0.75
CA ARG A 116 16.91 6.02 -0.20
C ARG A 116 16.13 5.50 -1.41
N SER A 117 15.01 4.82 -1.19
CA SER A 117 14.16 4.29 -2.27
C SER A 117 13.61 5.41 -3.14
N ALA A 118 13.12 6.51 -2.54
CA ALA A 118 12.67 7.69 -3.27
C ALA A 118 13.80 8.34 -4.09
N ARG A 119 15.02 8.46 -3.54
CA ARG A 119 16.19 9.00 -4.27
C ARG A 119 16.51 8.13 -5.49
N MET A 120 16.58 6.82 -5.31
CA MET A 120 16.87 5.90 -6.40
C MET A 120 15.79 5.95 -7.49
N SER A 121 14.52 6.01 -7.09
CA SER A 121 13.39 6.15 -8.01
C SER A 121 13.45 7.45 -8.79
N SER A 122 13.75 8.58 -8.14
CA SER A 122 13.91 9.87 -8.81
C SER A 122 15.03 9.84 -9.84
N LEU A 123 16.19 9.24 -9.53
CA LEU A 123 17.30 9.10 -10.46
C LEU A 123 16.92 8.26 -11.69
N LEU A 124 16.26 7.12 -11.47
CA LEU A 124 15.80 6.26 -12.56
C LEU A 124 14.76 6.96 -13.43
N ASN A 125 13.87 7.76 -12.84
CA ASN A 125 12.85 8.51 -13.57
C ASN A 125 13.43 9.48 -14.61
N HIS A 126 14.66 10.00 -14.39
CA HIS A 126 15.36 10.84 -15.36
C HIS A 126 15.91 10.06 -16.57
N VAL A 127 16.13 8.76 -16.43
CA VAL A 127 16.63 7.89 -17.51
C VAL A 127 15.50 7.23 -18.29
N LEU A 128 14.32 7.09 -17.67
CA LEU A 128 13.13 6.52 -18.31
C LEU A 128 12.57 7.46 -19.39
N LEU A 129 12.63 7.00 -20.65
CA LEU A 129 12.32 7.79 -21.84
C LEU A 129 10.82 7.99 -22.12
N SER A 130 9.92 7.28 -21.42
CA SER A 130 8.47 7.39 -21.64
C SER A 130 7.68 7.55 -20.35
N GLN A 131 6.62 8.35 -20.40
CA GLN A 131 5.69 8.56 -19.28
C GLN A 131 5.07 7.25 -18.77
N ARG A 132 4.82 6.29 -19.66
CA ARG A 132 4.30 4.97 -19.29
C ARG A 132 5.28 4.21 -18.41
N LEU A 133 6.56 4.20 -18.78
CA LEU A 133 7.61 3.55 -18.00
C LEU A 133 7.81 4.26 -16.65
N GLN A 134 7.80 5.59 -16.64
CA GLN A 134 7.88 6.40 -15.42
C GLN A 134 6.75 6.08 -14.44
N PHE A 135 5.50 5.98 -14.93
CA PHE A 135 4.35 5.60 -14.13
C PHE A 135 4.46 4.17 -13.58
N LEU A 136 4.79 3.19 -14.43
CA LEU A 136 4.94 1.79 -14.00
C LEU A 136 6.08 1.63 -13.00
N HIS A 137 7.18 2.35 -13.20
CA HIS A 137 8.29 2.37 -12.26
C HIS A 137 7.88 2.94 -10.90
N LYS A 138 7.17 4.08 -10.88
CA LYS A 138 6.64 4.65 -9.64
C LYS A 138 5.72 3.68 -8.89
N LEU A 139 4.82 3.01 -9.60
CA LEU A 139 3.94 1.99 -9.00
C LEU A 139 4.74 0.84 -8.39
N SER A 140 5.74 0.32 -9.12
CA SER A 140 6.61 -0.76 -8.63
C SER A 140 7.39 -0.34 -7.38
N THR A 141 7.95 0.88 -7.38
CA THR A 141 8.67 1.40 -6.21
C THR A 141 7.74 1.57 -5.02
N LEU A 142 6.54 2.13 -5.22
CA LEU A 142 5.56 2.28 -4.14
C LEU A 142 5.13 0.92 -3.59
N GLU A 143 4.92 -0.07 -4.44
CA GLU A 143 4.53 -1.42 -4.01
C GLU A 143 5.62 -2.06 -3.14
N GLU A 144 6.87 -2.02 -3.58
CA GLU A 144 8.03 -2.52 -2.83
C GLU A 144 8.20 -1.79 -1.49
N MET A 145 8.09 -0.45 -1.49
CA MET A 145 8.18 0.34 -0.26
C MET A 145 7.07 -0.01 0.73
N VAL A 146 5.83 -0.20 0.27
CA VAL A 146 4.70 -0.57 1.14
C VAL A 146 4.90 -1.95 1.74
N GLU A 147 5.43 -2.91 0.96
CA GLU A 147 5.73 -4.26 1.46
C GLU A 147 6.85 -4.26 2.50
N ASP A 148 7.96 -3.57 2.20
CA ASP A 148 9.13 -3.51 3.09
C ASP A 148 8.82 -2.77 4.38
N LEU A 149 8.26 -1.55 4.30
CA LEU A 149 7.85 -0.77 5.47
C LEU A 149 6.81 -1.52 6.30
N GLY A 150 5.86 -2.18 5.63
CA GLY A 150 4.85 -2.99 6.31
C GLY A 150 5.41 -4.22 7.01
N LYS A 151 6.51 -4.78 6.52
CA LYS A 151 7.21 -5.90 7.17
C LYS A 151 8.05 -5.42 8.34
N ASP A 152 8.82 -4.35 8.16
CA ASP A 152 9.67 -3.76 9.19
C ASP A 152 8.83 -3.27 10.37
N PHE A 153 7.79 -2.48 10.09
CA PHE A 153 6.84 -2.00 11.10
C PHE A 153 6.29 -3.15 11.95
N ARG A 154 5.80 -4.21 11.30
CA ARG A 154 5.17 -5.34 12.01
C ARG A 154 6.18 -6.10 12.85
N HIS A 155 7.38 -6.35 12.32
CA HIS A 155 8.42 -7.00 13.09
C HIS A 155 8.78 -6.19 14.34
N ALA A 156 8.92 -4.88 14.21
CA ALA A 156 9.22 -4.01 15.34
C ALA A 156 8.05 -3.93 16.34
N ALA A 157 6.80 -3.84 15.85
CA ALA A 157 5.61 -3.82 16.68
C ALA A 157 5.42 -5.14 17.46
N ASP A 158 5.67 -6.29 16.82
CA ASP A 158 5.58 -7.62 17.44
C ASP A 158 6.66 -7.78 18.54
N ASP A 159 7.91 -7.41 18.26
CA ASP A 159 9.00 -7.44 19.24
C ASP A 159 8.75 -6.51 20.45
N LEU A 160 8.16 -5.33 20.20
CA LEU A 160 7.74 -4.41 21.25
C LEU A 160 6.62 -5.03 22.09
N ALA A 161 5.61 -5.62 21.45
CA ALA A 161 4.47 -6.25 22.13
C ALA A 161 4.88 -7.45 22.99
N GLU A 162 5.84 -8.25 22.54
CA GLU A 162 6.38 -9.38 23.30
C GLU A 162 7.36 -8.95 24.40
N GLY A 163 7.78 -7.68 24.41
CA GLY A 163 8.78 -7.17 25.35
C GLY A 163 10.17 -7.77 25.12
N THR A 164 10.46 -8.26 23.91
CA THR A 164 11.73 -8.90 23.53
C THR A 164 12.74 -7.91 22.95
N SER A 165 12.33 -6.65 22.77
CA SER A 165 13.18 -5.57 22.28
C SER A 165 14.42 -5.33 23.14
N LEU A 166 15.60 -5.39 22.49
CA LEU A 166 16.89 -5.05 23.11
C LEU A 166 17.12 -3.53 23.25
N ASN A 167 16.36 -2.72 22.51
CA ASN A 167 16.44 -1.26 22.55
C ASN A 167 15.07 -0.65 22.24
N PRO A 168 14.14 -0.66 23.22
CA PRO A 168 12.76 -0.20 23.02
C PRO A 168 12.66 1.24 22.49
N PRO A 169 13.43 2.24 23.00
CA PRO A 169 13.35 3.60 22.49
C PRO A 169 13.66 3.71 21.00
N LYS A 170 14.65 2.95 20.50
CA LYS A 170 14.98 2.93 19.08
C LYS A 170 13.87 2.28 18.26
N MET A 171 13.32 1.17 18.73
CA MET A 171 12.26 0.45 18.02
C MET A 171 10.96 1.26 17.95
N TRP A 172 10.61 2.00 19.00
CA TRP A 172 9.49 2.95 18.96
C TRP A 172 9.70 4.03 17.90
N ALA A 173 10.91 4.58 17.79
CA ALA A 173 11.23 5.57 16.75
C ALA A 173 11.20 4.97 15.33
N GLU A 174 11.58 3.70 15.17
CA GLU A 174 11.47 2.99 13.90
C GLU A 174 10.01 2.76 13.50
N VAL A 175 9.17 2.27 14.42
CA VAL A 175 7.73 2.09 14.21
C VAL A 175 7.03 3.40 13.82
N ASP A 176 7.33 4.50 14.51
CA ASP A 176 6.77 5.81 14.20
C ASP A 176 7.24 6.32 12.81
N SER A 177 8.52 6.16 12.49
CA SER A 177 9.06 6.52 11.18
C SER A 177 8.46 5.68 10.04
N ASP A 178 8.28 4.38 10.25
CA ASP A 178 7.68 3.49 9.24
C ASP A 178 6.20 3.81 9.05
N HIS A 179 5.47 4.14 10.13
CA HIS A 179 4.09 4.62 10.05
C HIS A 179 3.98 5.91 9.23
N TYR A 180 4.87 6.87 9.46
CA TYR A 180 4.93 8.12 8.69
C TYR A 180 5.18 7.84 7.20
N ASP A 181 6.17 7.01 6.88
CA ASP A 181 6.51 6.68 5.49
C ASP A 181 5.39 5.87 4.78
N LEU A 182 4.67 5.02 5.51
CA LEU A 182 3.48 4.34 5.01
C LEU A 182 2.36 5.32 4.65
N ASN A 183 2.13 6.36 5.47
CA ASN A 183 1.21 7.44 5.12
C ASN A 183 1.67 8.17 3.84
N THR A 184 2.97 8.47 3.71
CA THR A 184 3.51 9.07 2.48
C THR A 184 3.24 8.20 1.26
N CYS A 185 3.48 6.89 1.34
CA CYS A 185 3.13 5.94 0.29
C CYS A 185 1.63 5.94 -0.04
N LEU A 186 0.76 5.99 0.97
CA LEU A 186 -0.68 6.11 0.80
C LEU A 186 -1.06 7.38 0.03
N ARG A 187 -0.53 8.55 0.44
CA ARG A 187 -0.82 9.83 -0.23
C ARG A 187 -0.36 9.83 -1.68
N GLU A 188 0.82 9.30 -1.95
CA GLU A 188 1.34 9.12 -3.30
C GLU A 188 0.45 8.19 -4.14
N ALA A 189 0.01 7.05 -3.58
CA ALA A 189 -0.88 6.13 -4.26
C ALA A 189 -2.24 6.77 -4.60
N ILE A 190 -2.82 7.58 -3.71
CA ILE A 190 -4.07 8.32 -3.96
C ILE A 190 -3.91 9.28 -5.14
N VAL A 191 -2.79 10.02 -5.20
CA VAL A 191 -2.49 10.96 -6.30
C VAL A 191 -2.34 10.21 -7.63
N VAL A 192 -1.59 9.11 -7.63
CA VAL A 192 -1.35 8.27 -8.80
C VAL A 192 -2.65 7.62 -9.27
N PHE A 193 -3.48 7.16 -8.35
CA PHE A 193 -4.78 6.58 -8.64
C PHE A 193 -5.75 7.59 -9.27
N LYS A 194 -5.81 8.83 -8.74
CA LYS A 194 -6.61 9.89 -9.36
C LYS A 194 -6.17 10.17 -10.79
N SER A 195 -4.86 10.30 -11.01
CA SER A 195 -4.28 10.54 -12.33
C SER A 195 -4.57 9.39 -13.29
N PHE A 196 -4.53 8.15 -12.81
CA PHE A 196 -4.94 6.96 -13.56
C PHE A 196 -6.40 7.03 -13.99
N LEU A 197 -7.33 7.35 -13.09
CA LEU A 197 -8.75 7.46 -13.43
C LEU A 197 -9.05 8.58 -14.43
N ILE A 198 -8.32 9.71 -14.36
CA ILE A 198 -8.41 10.76 -15.37
C ILE A 198 -8.04 10.20 -16.76
N ALA A 199 -6.96 9.42 -16.86
CA ALA A 199 -6.50 8.82 -18.11
C ALA A 199 -7.28 7.58 -18.57
N LEU A 200 -8.02 6.92 -17.68
CA LEU A 200 -8.74 5.67 -17.96
C LEU A 200 -9.96 5.92 -18.87
N PRO A 201 -10.12 5.24 -20.01
CA PRO A 201 -11.36 5.33 -20.79
C PRO A 201 -12.56 4.82 -19.99
N GLU A 202 -13.72 5.47 -20.10
CA GLU A 202 -14.93 5.05 -19.34
C GLU A 202 -15.35 3.61 -19.64
N SER A 203 -15.17 3.16 -20.88
CA SER A 203 -15.44 1.77 -21.29
C SER A 203 -14.57 0.73 -20.57
N GLN A 204 -13.44 1.14 -20.01
CA GLN A 204 -12.51 0.25 -19.28
C GLN A 204 -12.73 0.29 -17.76
N LEU A 205 -13.61 1.15 -17.25
CA LEU A 205 -13.82 1.31 -15.80
C LEU A 205 -14.28 0.01 -15.13
N GLY A 206 -15.20 -0.72 -15.76
CA GLY A 206 -15.68 -2.00 -15.23
C GLY A 206 -14.59 -3.07 -15.17
N ALA A 207 -13.73 -3.15 -16.19
CA ALA A 207 -12.59 -4.07 -16.20
C ALA A 207 -11.61 -3.74 -15.08
N PHE A 208 -11.28 -2.46 -14.89
CA PHE A 208 -10.43 -2.02 -13.79
C PHE A 208 -11.02 -2.37 -12.41
N GLN A 209 -12.31 -2.16 -12.20
CA GLN A 209 -12.98 -2.52 -10.94
C GLN A 209 -12.92 -4.03 -10.67
N ASN A 210 -12.97 -4.87 -11.70
CA ASN A 210 -12.81 -6.31 -11.55
C ASN A 210 -11.38 -6.66 -11.14
N THR A 211 -10.37 -6.06 -11.77
CA THR A 211 -8.95 -6.26 -11.38
C THR A 211 -8.72 -5.88 -9.91
N VAL A 212 -9.26 -4.75 -9.44
CA VAL A 212 -9.15 -4.36 -8.01
C VAL A 212 -9.81 -5.39 -7.09
N ARG A 213 -10.97 -5.94 -7.48
CA ARG A 213 -11.67 -6.97 -6.71
C ARG A 213 -10.88 -8.28 -6.65
N GLU A 214 -10.33 -8.71 -7.78
CA GLU A 214 -9.50 -9.93 -7.87
C GLU A 214 -8.26 -9.80 -6.99
N GLN A 215 -7.56 -8.67 -7.05
CA GLN A 215 -6.42 -8.38 -6.19
C GLN A 215 -6.81 -8.39 -4.70
N SER A 216 -8.01 -7.92 -4.36
CA SER A 216 -8.53 -7.95 -2.99
C SER A 216 -8.84 -9.38 -2.52
N GLN A 217 -9.37 -10.24 -3.40
CA GLN A 217 -9.72 -11.63 -3.08
C GLN A 217 -8.50 -12.54 -2.92
N LEU A 218 -7.43 -12.28 -3.68
CA LEU A 218 -6.16 -12.99 -3.53
C LEU A 218 -5.54 -12.78 -2.14
N LEU A 219 -5.83 -11.65 -1.49
CA LEU A 219 -5.36 -11.35 -0.13
C LEU A 219 -6.12 -12.18 0.93
N GLU A 220 -7.42 -12.35 0.76
CA GLU A 220 -8.27 -13.16 1.65
C GLU A 220 -7.94 -14.66 1.57
N ALA A 221 -7.65 -15.17 0.36
CA ALA A 221 -7.28 -16.57 0.14
C ALA A 221 -5.91 -16.96 0.74
N GLY A 222 -5.08 -15.98 1.10
CA GLY A 222 -3.77 -16.16 1.73
C GLY A 222 -3.80 -16.35 3.25
N VAL A 223 -4.98 -16.40 3.89
CA VAL A 223 -5.13 -16.75 5.31
C VAL A 223 -5.16 -18.28 5.44
N PRO A 224 -4.14 -18.94 6.01
CA PRO A 224 -4.19 -20.38 6.20
C PRO A 224 -5.15 -20.70 7.35
N SER A 225 -6.35 -21.17 7.02
CA SER A 225 -7.20 -21.90 7.95
C SER A 225 -6.53 -23.23 8.33
N LEU A 226 -5.86 -23.26 9.49
CA LEU A 226 -5.68 -24.33 10.50
C LEU A 226 -5.65 -25.84 10.10
N PRO A 227 -5.07 -26.68 10.98
CA PRO A 227 -3.74 -27.27 10.88
C PRO A 227 -3.71 -28.55 10.00
N ARG A 228 -2.65 -28.70 9.20
CA ARG A 228 -2.30 -30.00 8.61
C ARG A 228 -1.85 -30.95 9.73
N VAL A 229 -2.79 -31.78 10.18
CA VAL A 229 -2.49 -33.00 10.94
C VAL A 229 -1.52 -33.84 10.12
N ILE A 230 -0.24 -33.85 10.55
CA ILE A 230 0.75 -34.79 10.05
C ILE A 230 0.33 -36.17 10.55
N ARG A 231 -0.43 -36.91 9.74
CA ARG A 231 -0.58 -38.35 9.92
C ARG A 231 0.73 -39.00 9.50
N HIS A 232 1.57 -39.34 10.47
CA HIS A 232 2.65 -40.30 10.29
C HIS A 232 2.06 -41.62 9.78
N ARG A 233 2.20 -41.88 8.48
CA ARG A 233 1.97 -43.20 7.90
C ARG A 233 3.25 -44.01 8.14
N ARG A 234 3.22 -44.91 9.12
CA ARG A 234 4.22 -45.98 9.28
C ARG A 234 4.28 -46.78 7.98
N MET A 235 5.46 -46.85 7.35
CA MET A 235 5.74 -47.84 6.31
C MET A 235 6.03 -49.20 6.97
N THR A 236 5.28 -50.22 6.57
CA THR A 236 5.62 -51.62 6.81
C THR A 236 6.75 -52.04 5.88
N ALA A 237 7.78 -52.68 6.45
CA ALA A 237 8.91 -53.24 5.71
C ALA A 237 8.44 -54.37 4.79
N ILE A 238 8.92 -54.34 3.55
CA ILE A 238 8.80 -55.43 2.58
C ILE A 238 10.00 -56.34 2.85
N ALA A 239 9.76 -57.58 3.28
CA ALA A 239 10.78 -58.61 3.36
C ALA A 239 11.09 -59.12 1.93
N GLY A 240 12.38 -59.21 1.61
CA GLY A 240 12.89 -59.94 0.46
C GLY A 240 12.85 -61.45 0.69
N GLU A 241 13.05 -62.17 -0.41
CA GLU A 241 13.14 -63.63 -0.63
C GLU A 241 13.48 -64.53 0.58
#